data_AF-A0A8A9WDR8-F1
#
_entry.id   AF-A0A8A9WDR8-F1
#
_cell.length_a   1.000
_cell.length_b   1.000
_cell.length_c   1.000
_cell.angle_alpha   90.00
_cell.angle_beta   90.00
_cell.angle_gamma   90.00
#
_symmetry.space_group_name_H-M   'P 1'
#
loop_
_entity.id
_entity.type
_entity.pdbx_description
1 polymer ?
#
loop_
_entity_poly.entity_id
_entity_poly.type
_entity_poly.pdbx_seq_one_letter_code
_entity_poly.pdbx_strand_id
1 'polypeptide(L)'
;GRVEVQHGDTWGTVCDSDFSLEAASVLCRELQCGTVVSLLGGAHFGEGSGQIWAEEFQCEGHESHLSLCPVAPRPDGTCSHSRDVGVVCSSETQGMCSLCSHAMKRVGLGSHRHLFK
;
A
#
# COMPACT_ATOMS: atom_id res chain seq x y z
N GLY A 1 2.17 1.99 8.02
CA GLY A 1 3.58 1.98 7.59
C GLY A 1 3.66 2.43 6.14
N ARG A 2 4.87 2.46 5.55
CA ARG A 2 5.06 2.73 4.12
C ARG A 2 4.37 1.65 3.28
N VAL A 3 3.78 2.05 2.16
CA VAL A 3 3.16 1.12 1.21
C VAL A 3 4.22 0.57 0.26
N GLU A 4 4.31 -0.74 0.18
CA GLU A 4 5.15 -1.46 -0.78
C GLU A 4 4.30 -2.50 -1.49
N VAL A 5 4.35 -2.48 -2.83
CA VAL A 5 3.57 -3.33 -3.72
C VAL A 5 4.50 -4.20 -4.56
N GLN A 6 4.18 -5.47 -4.76
CA GLN A 6 4.96 -6.40 -5.59
C GLN A 6 4.27 -6.66 -6.92
N HIS A 7 4.97 -6.39 -8.03
CA HIS A 7 4.60 -6.85 -9.37
C HIS A 7 5.61 -7.93 -9.82
N GLY A 8 5.13 -9.13 -10.11
CA GLY A 8 5.99 -10.29 -10.35
C GLY A 8 6.85 -10.60 -9.12
N ASP A 9 8.18 -10.56 -9.28
CA ASP A 9 9.14 -10.81 -8.20
C ASP A 9 9.72 -9.52 -7.59
N THR A 10 9.31 -8.34 -8.08
CA THR A 10 9.89 -7.05 -7.69
C THR A 10 9.00 -6.30 -6.73
N TRP A 11 9.55 -5.92 -5.58
CA TRP A 11 8.92 -4.97 -4.66
C TRP A 11 9.23 -3.53 -5.08
N GLY A 12 8.23 -2.67 -5.02
CA GLY A 12 8.39 -1.24 -5.24
C GLY A 12 7.54 -0.40 -4.28
N THR A 13 7.91 0.86 -4.11
CA THR A 13 7.15 1.83 -3.32
C THR A 13 6.13 2.54 -4.21
N VAL A 14 5.19 3.24 -3.56
CA VAL A 14 4.15 4.03 -4.23
C VAL A 14 4.26 5.47 -3.78
N CYS A 15 4.09 6.43 -4.70
CA CYS A 15 4.12 7.84 -4.36
C CYS A 15 2.83 8.28 -3.67
N ASP A 16 2.91 9.32 -2.86
CA ASP A 16 1.77 9.92 -2.16
C ASP A 16 0.69 10.51 -3.08
N SER A 17 1.03 10.87 -4.31
CA SER A 17 0.07 11.32 -5.33
C SER A 17 -0.69 10.21 -6.03
N ASP A 18 -0.24 8.95 -5.92
CA ASP A 18 -0.76 7.85 -6.75
C ASP A 18 -1.59 6.85 -5.93
N PHE A 19 -1.90 7.20 -4.69
CA PHE A 19 -2.55 6.30 -3.74
C PHE A 19 -3.65 7.04 -2.98
N SER A 20 -4.90 6.70 -3.27
CA SER A 20 -6.09 7.35 -2.72
C SER A 20 -6.56 6.74 -1.39
N LEU A 21 -7.50 7.41 -0.71
CA LEU A 21 -8.12 6.88 0.52
C LEU A 21 -8.89 5.60 0.25
N GLU A 22 -9.48 5.47 -0.94
CA GLU A 22 -10.18 4.29 -1.41
C GLU A 22 -9.20 3.12 -1.56
N ALA A 23 -8.04 3.34 -2.17
CA ALA A 23 -6.98 2.34 -2.25
C ALA A 23 -6.45 1.95 -0.87
N ALA A 24 -6.28 2.92 0.03
CA ALA A 24 -5.88 2.66 1.42
C ALA A 24 -6.93 1.85 2.20
N SER A 25 -8.22 2.08 1.93
CA SER A 25 -9.32 1.30 2.51
C SER A 25 -9.25 -0.17 2.06
N VAL A 26 -9.05 -0.40 0.76
CA VAL A 26 -8.83 -1.74 0.19
C VAL A 26 -7.62 -2.39 0.85
N LEU A 27 -6.48 -1.67 0.95
CA LEU A 27 -5.25 -2.16 1.57
C LEU A 27 -5.45 -2.56 3.04
N CYS A 28 -6.04 -1.70 3.86
CA CYS A 28 -6.25 -2.00 5.29
C CYS A 28 -7.16 -3.22 5.48
N ARG A 29 -8.17 -3.38 4.62
CA ARG A 29 -9.07 -4.54 4.62
C ARG A 29 -8.36 -5.82 4.13
N GLU A 30 -7.61 -5.74 3.04
CA GLU A 30 -6.80 -6.84 2.49
C GLU A 30 -5.81 -7.38 3.53
N LEU A 31 -5.17 -6.47 4.27
CA LEU A 31 -4.23 -6.81 5.34
C LEU A 31 -4.90 -7.22 6.66
N GLN A 32 -6.23 -7.18 6.73
CA GLN A 32 -7.04 -7.47 7.92
C GLN A 32 -6.59 -6.62 9.14
N CYS A 33 -6.29 -5.34 8.89
CA CYS A 33 -5.83 -4.37 9.89
C CYS A 33 -6.90 -3.34 10.25
N GLY A 34 -8.15 -3.59 9.87
CA GLY A 34 -9.30 -2.72 10.10
C GLY A 34 -9.55 -1.75 8.96
N THR A 35 -10.05 -0.57 9.30
CA THR A 35 -10.34 0.52 8.37
C THR A 35 -9.17 1.48 8.22
N VAL A 36 -9.10 2.20 7.11
CA VAL A 36 -8.13 3.30 6.96
C VAL A 36 -8.43 4.42 7.98
N VAL A 37 -7.37 4.93 8.59
CA VAL A 37 -7.40 6.09 9.51
C VAL A 37 -6.79 7.30 8.83
N SER A 38 -5.64 7.14 8.19
CA SER A 38 -4.96 8.24 7.49
C SER A 38 -4.03 7.78 6.38
N LEU A 39 -3.84 8.68 5.42
CA LEU A 39 -2.78 8.67 4.42
C LEU A 39 -1.74 9.72 4.77
N LEU A 40 -0.47 9.33 4.67
CA LEU A 40 0.67 10.16 5.02
C LEU A 40 1.65 10.18 3.85
N GLY A 41 1.90 11.36 3.29
CA GLY A 41 2.91 11.54 2.25
C GLY A 41 4.30 11.84 2.82
N GLY A 42 5.21 12.28 1.94
CA GLY A 42 6.50 12.82 2.36
C GLY A 42 7.40 11.81 3.09
N ALA A 43 7.32 10.51 2.76
CA ALA A 43 8.10 9.45 3.39
C ALA A 43 7.99 9.42 4.92
N HIS A 44 6.79 9.67 5.46
CA HIS A 44 6.56 9.76 6.91
C HIS A 44 7.08 8.54 7.71
N PHE A 45 7.06 7.34 7.11
CA PHE A 45 7.59 6.12 7.73
C PHE A 45 9.02 5.77 7.26
N GLY A 46 9.74 6.76 6.74
CA GLY A 46 11.05 6.61 6.10
C GLY A 46 10.94 6.30 4.61
N GLU A 47 11.98 6.71 3.89
CA GLU A 47 12.16 6.43 2.47
C GLU A 47 12.35 4.92 2.23
N GLY A 48 11.78 4.42 1.14
CA GLY A 48 12.11 3.10 0.61
C GLY A 48 13.34 3.15 -0.29
N SER A 49 13.47 2.13 -1.13
CA SER A 49 14.59 1.99 -2.06
C SER A 49 14.16 1.19 -3.28
N GLY A 50 14.79 1.44 -4.43
CA GLY A 50 14.60 0.65 -5.63
C GLY A 50 13.46 1.18 -6.49
N GLN A 51 12.56 0.28 -6.92
CA GLN A 51 11.47 0.63 -7.83
C GLN A 51 10.45 1.55 -7.14
N ILE A 52 10.05 2.62 -7.81
CA ILE A 52 8.85 3.40 -7.49
C ILE A 52 7.84 3.12 -8.60
N TRP A 53 6.65 2.64 -8.28
CA TRP A 53 5.64 2.37 -9.29
C TRP A 53 5.17 3.68 -9.94
N ALA A 54 4.96 3.67 -11.26
CA ALA A 54 4.54 4.82 -12.05
C ALA A 54 3.05 4.74 -12.43
N GLU A 55 2.27 4.05 -11.61
CA GLU A 55 0.85 3.76 -11.81
C GLU A 55 0.07 4.24 -10.58
N GLU A 56 -1.09 4.84 -10.82
CA GLU A 56 -2.06 5.24 -9.82
C GLU A 56 -3.10 4.13 -9.61
N PHE A 57 -3.36 3.79 -8.35
CA PHE A 57 -4.41 2.86 -7.97
C PHE A 57 -5.74 3.59 -7.88
N GLN A 58 -6.59 3.43 -8.90
CA GLN A 58 -7.89 4.08 -9.02
C GLN A 58 -9.00 3.19 -8.43
N CYS A 59 -8.80 2.74 -7.19
CA CYS A 59 -9.77 1.92 -6.49
C CYS A 59 -11.08 2.70 -6.22
N GLU A 60 -12.22 1.99 -6.26
CA GLU A 60 -13.51 2.49 -5.80
C GLU A 60 -13.72 2.29 -4.28
N GLY A 61 -12.90 1.45 -3.64
CA GLY A 61 -12.86 1.24 -2.18
C GLY A 61 -13.60 -0.01 -1.70
N HIS A 62 -14.29 -0.71 -2.58
CA HIS A 62 -15.03 -1.95 -2.28
C HIS A 62 -14.33 -3.22 -2.80
N GLU A 63 -13.22 -3.06 -3.52
CA GLU A 63 -12.40 -4.17 -4.01
C GLU A 63 -11.84 -5.00 -2.85
N SER A 64 -11.72 -6.32 -3.06
CA SER A 64 -11.18 -7.20 -2.02
C SER A 64 -9.66 -7.11 -1.88
N HIS A 65 -8.95 -6.73 -2.94
CA HIS A 65 -7.49 -6.65 -3.01
C HIS A 65 -7.07 -5.50 -3.96
N LEU A 66 -5.89 -4.92 -3.74
CA LEU A 66 -5.36 -3.85 -4.60
C LEU A 66 -5.20 -4.29 -6.07
N SER A 67 -4.96 -5.58 -6.33
CA SER A 67 -4.82 -6.12 -7.69
C SER A 67 -6.10 -6.10 -8.52
N LEU A 68 -7.25 -5.85 -7.88
CA LEU A 68 -8.54 -5.72 -8.55
C LEU A 68 -8.90 -4.27 -8.84
N CYS A 69 -8.13 -3.31 -8.33
CA CYS A 69 -8.34 -1.91 -8.64
C CYS A 69 -7.90 -1.61 -10.08
N PRO A 70 -8.64 -0.78 -10.81
CA PRO A 70 -8.13 -0.17 -12.03
C PRO A 70 -6.82 0.57 -11.76
N VAL A 71 -5.87 0.48 -12.68
CA VAL A 71 -4.61 1.23 -12.63
C VAL A 71 -4.49 2.14 -13.85
N ALA A 72 -4.01 3.35 -13.63
CA ALA A 72 -3.74 4.32 -14.68
C ALA A 72 -2.30 4.81 -14.61
N PRO A 73 -1.69 5.25 -15.73
CA PRO A 73 -0.41 5.91 -15.68
C PRO A 73 -0.44 7.13 -14.75
N ARG A 74 0.61 7.31 -13.96
CA ARG A 74 0.82 8.49 -13.10
C ARG A 74 0.53 9.79 -13.88
N PRO A 75 -0.37 10.67 -13.40
CA PRO A 75 -0.64 11.95 -14.06
C PRO A 75 0.55 12.93 -14.04
N ASP A 76 1.32 12.93 -12.95
CA ASP A 76 2.33 13.96 -12.65
C ASP A 76 3.77 13.45 -12.64
N GLY A 77 4.58 13.83 -13.65
CA GLY A 77 6.05 13.91 -13.56
C GLY A 77 6.82 12.74 -12.92
N THR A 78 8.00 13.03 -12.38
CA THR A 78 8.86 12.07 -11.68
C THR A 78 8.60 12.10 -10.17
N CYS A 79 8.54 10.93 -9.53
CA CYS A 79 8.50 10.80 -8.07
C CYS A 79 9.84 10.25 -7.53
N SER A 80 10.12 10.55 -6.26
CA SER A 80 11.29 10.10 -5.51
C SER A 80 10.86 9.48 -4.18
N HIS A 81 11.74 8.71 -3.54
CA HIS A 81 11.41 8.04 -2.27
C HIS A 81 11.05 8.99 -1.13
N SER A 82 11.48 10.26 -1.19
CA SER A 82 11.04 11.33 -0.29
C SER A 82 9.52 11.59 -0.32
N ARG A 83 8.80 11.01 -1.29
CA ARG A 83 7.35 11.08 -1.45
C ARG A 83 6.66 9.72 -1.33
N ASP A 84 7.34 8.72 -0.79
CA ASP A 84 6.73 7.41 -0.56
C ASP A 84 5.52 7.56 0.38
N VAL A 85 4.41 6.94 0.00
CA VAL A 85 3.15 7.00 0.74
C VAL A 85 3.15 6.03 1.91
N GLY A 86 2.53 6.47 3.01
CA GLY A 86 2.25 5.70 4.20
C GLY A 86 0.76 5.61 4.50
N VAL A 87 0.34 4.49 5.07
CA VAL A 87 -1.04 4.24 5.50
C VAL A 87 -1.08 3.90 6.97
N VAL A 88 -2.07 4.45 7.69
CA VAL A 88 -2.43 4.06 9.05
C VAL A 88 -3.81 3.40 9.02
N CYS A 89 -3.91 2.20 9.60
CA CYS A 89 -5.17 1.45 9.75
C CYS A 89 -5.62 1.44 11.22
N SER A 90 -6.91 1.23 11.48
CA SER A 90 -7.55 1.40 12.80
C SER A 90 -7.27 0.28 13.82
N SER A 91 -6.53 -0.76 13.44
CA SER A 91 -6.22 -1.93 14.28
C SER A 91 -7.49 -2.60 14.84
N GLU A 92 -7.90 -3.71 14.23
CA GLU A 92 -8.99 -4.53 14.76
C GLU A 92 -8.67 -5.02 16.19
N THR A 93 -9.47 -4.61 17.17
CA THR A 93 -9.38 -5.06 18.58
C THR A 93 -9.77 -6.54 18.78
N GLN A 94 -9.83 -7.34 17.72
CA GLN A 94 -10.06 -8.79 17.80
C GLN A 94 -8.87 -9.55 17.20
N GLY A 95 -7.80 -9.64 18.00
CA GLY A 95 -6.87 -10.77 17.99
C GLY A 95 -5.86 -10.94 16.84
N MET A 96 -5.92 -10.20 15.73
CA MET A 96 -5.02 -10.47 14.57
C MET A 96 -4.20 -9.28 14.04
N CYS A 97 -4.33 -8.08 14.62
CA CYS A 97 -3.30 -7.04 14.45
C CYS A 97 -2.03 -7.32 15.28
N SER A 98 -1.92 -8.47 15.98
CA SER A 98 -0.72 -8.86 16.73
C SER A 98 0.45 -9.34 15.85
N LEU A 99 0.26 -9.53 14.54
CA LEU A 99 1.37 -9.69 13.60
C LEU A 99 1.97 -8.35 13.13
N CYS A 100 1.31 -7.21 13.40
CA CYS A 100 1.73 -5.87 12.95
C CYS A 100 2.76 -5.19 13.86
N SER A 101 3.20 -5.81 14.95
CA SER A 101 4.20 -5.17 15.82
C SER A 101 5.62 -5.21 15.25
N HIS A 102 5.92 -6.10 14.29
CA HIS A 102 7.29 -6.25 13.75
C HIS A 102 7.40 -6.70 12.27
N ALA A 103 6.31 -7.00 11.54
CA ALA A 103 6.39 -7.42 10.14
C ALA A 103 5.83 -6.33 9.21
N MET A 104 6.65 -5.88 8.26
CA MET A 104 6.23 -5.03 7.15
C MET A 104 5.21 -5.82 6.31
N LYS A 105 3.92 -5.54 6.46
CA LYS A 105 2.88 -6.15 5.63
C LYS A 105 2.94 -5.51 4.23
N ARG A 106 3.58 -6.21 3.31
CA ARG A 106 3.68 -5.81 1.91
C ARG A 106 2.59 -6.51 1.08
N VAL A 107 2.11 -5.88 -0.01
CA VAL A 107 1.03 -6.44 -0.85
C VAL A 107 1.55 -6.89 -2.20
N GLY A 108 1.27 -8.13 -2.61
CA GLY A 108 1.63 -8.63 -3.93
C GLY A 108 0.44 -8.70 -4.89
N LEU A 109 0.60 -8.19 -6.11
CA LEU A 109 -0.44 -8.20 -7.14
C LEU A 109 -0.52 -9.54 -7.92
N GLY A 110 0.17 -10.59 -7.46
CA GLY A 110 0.22 -11.91 -8.09
C GLY A 110 -0.69 -12.96 -7.43
N SER A 111 -0.98 -14.05 -8.17
CA SER A 111 -1.77 -15.20 -7.69
C SER A 111 -1.09 -15.99 -6.54
N HIS A 112 0.22 -15.80 -6.38
CA HIS A 112 0.98 -16.38 -5.28
C HIS A 112 0.94 -15.44 -4.06
N ARG A 113 -0.09 -15.64 -3.23
CA ARG A 113 -0.21 -15.03 -1.89
C ARG A 113 0.95 -15.52 -1.03
N HIS A 114 2.06 -14.82 -1.02
CA HIS A 114 3.14 -15.08 -0.08
C HIS A 114 3.28 -13.83 0.78
N LEU A 115 2.73 -13.91 2.00
CA LEU A 115 3.16 -13.06 3.10
C LEU A 115 4.64 -13.35 3.32
N PHE A 116 5.52 -12.59 2.67
CA PHE A 116 6.93 -12.63 3.01
C PHE A 116 7.10 -11.94 4.36
N LYS A 117 7.61 -12.72 5.33
CA LYS A 117 8.01 -12.28 6.67
C LYS A 117 9.11 -11.24 6.60
#